data_AF-A0AAI9T861-F1
#
_entry.id   AF-A0AAI9T861-F1
#
_cell.length_a   1.000
_cell.length_b   1.000
_cell.length_c   1.000
_cell.angle_alpha   90.00
_cell.angle_beta   90.00
_cell.angle_gamma   90.00
#
_symmetry.space_group_name_H-M   'P 1'
#
loop_
_entity.id
_entity.type
_entity.pdbx_description
1 polymer ?
#
loop_
_entity_poly.entity_id
_entity_poly.type
_entity_poly.pdbx_seq_one_letter_code
_entity_poly.pdbx_strand_id
1 'polypeptide(L)'
;MANGFLPYHEPGTVDILIIVSFFFFLSLARWVSAKVIQAGIIGQIAVGIIYGVPLANILEHNWQETFITLGYVGLILIIFEGGLGTRVDLLKQNFALSMVGAATGVLFPIGLSYLLLYLGFGYGAVETFIIGASLSATSLGKLFPQKALG
;
A
#
# COMPACT_ATOMS: atom_id res chain seq x y z
N MET A 1 2.80 -11.39 37.64
CA MET A 1 1.35 -11.71 37.62
C MET A 1 0.61 -10.39 37.60
N ALA A 2 0.17 -9.93 36.43
CA ALA A 2 -0.58 -8.69 36.28
C ALA A 2 -1.95 -9.05 35.70
N ASN A 3 -3.00 -8.59 36.39
CA ASN A 3 -4.42 -8.91 36.24
C ASN A 3 -4.88 -9.12 34.78
N GLY A 4 -5.20 -10.38 34.45
CA GLY A 4 -5.45 -10.86 33.09
C GLY A 4 -6.88 -10.67 32.60
N PHE A 5 -7.44 -9.46 32.69
CA PHE A 5 -8.71 -9.12 32.06
C PHE A 5 -8.65 -7.70 31.51
N LEU A 6 -8.89 -7.54 30.21
CA LEU A 6 -9.19 -6.23 29.63
C LEU A 6 -10.64 -5.90 30.03
N PRO A 7 -10.89 -4.87 30.85
CA PRO A 7 -12.24 -4.47 31.17
C PRO A 7 -12.98 -4.12 29.88
N TYR A 8 -14.17 -4.69 29.70
CA TYR A 8 -15.02 -4.36 28.56
C TYR A 8 -15.41 -2.88 28.64
N HIS A 9 -14.97 -2.12 27.66
CA HIS A 9 -15.46 -0.78 27.40
C HIS A 9 -16.33 -0.84 26.17
N GLU A 10 -17.62 -0.54 26.33
CA GLU A 10 -18.53 -0.41 25.21
C GLU A 10 -18.06 0.78 24.35
N PRO A 11 -17.77 0.58 23.05
CA PRO A 11 -17.42 1.68 22.17
C PRO A 11 -18.61 2.62 22.05
N GLY A 12 -18.36 3.92 21.97
CA GLY A 12 -19.43 4.90 21.82
C GLY A 12 -20.20 4.67 20.51
N THR A 13 -21.50 4.98 20.50
CA THR A 13 -22.32 4.93 19.28
C THR A 13 -21.70 5.71 18.13
N VAL A 14 -21.02 6.82 18.44
CA VAL A 14 -20.31 7.66 17.47
C VAL A 14 -19.13 6.92 16.85
N ASP A 15 -18.34 6.18 17.63
CA ASP A 15 -17.16 5.46 17.14
C ASP A 15 -17.57 4.34 16.18
N ILE A 16 -18.63 3.60 16.55
CA ILE A 16 -19.22 2.58 15.67
C ILE A 16 -19.67 3.22 14.35
N LEU A 17 -20.34 4.36 14.41
CA LEU A 17 -20.82 5.07 13.22
C LEU A 17 -19.66 5.57 12.35
N ILE A 18 -18.58 6.05 12.97
CA ILE A 18 -17.35 6.44 12.26
C ILE A 18 -16.77 5.23 11.54
N ILE A 19 -16.63 4.07 12.21
CA ILE A 19 -16.08 2.86 11.59
C ILE A 19 -16.97 2.37 10.44
N VAL A 20 -18.30 2.34 10.64
CA VAL A 20 -19.26 1.94 9.60
C VAL A 20 -19.17 2.88 8.40
N SER A 21 -19.13 4.20 8.63
CA SER A 21 -18.97 5.18 7.55
C SER A 21 -17.63 5.02 6.84
N PHE A 22 -16.54 4.79 7.57
CA PHE A 22 -15.21 4.56 7.00
C PHE A 22 -15.21 3.38 6.03
N PHE A 23 -15.74 2.22 6.42
CA PHE A 23 -15.84 1.06 5.54
C PHE A 23 -16.79 1.28 4.35
N PHE A 24 -17.90 1.98 4.57
CA PHE A 24 -18.83 2.32 3.50
C PHE A 24 -18.16 3.21 2.44
N PHE A 25 -17.49 4.28 2.86
CA PHE A 25 -16.78 5.19 1.95
C PHE A 25 -15.58 4.52 1.30
N LEU A 26 -14.84 3.65 1.98
CA LEU A 26 -13.78 2.85 1.37
C LEU A 26 -14.31 2.00 0.20
N SER A 27 -15.45 1.32 0.42
CA SER A 27 -16.08 0.49 -0.61
C SER A 27 -16.62 1.33 -1.77
N LEU A 28 -17.32 2.42 -1.46
CA LEU A 28 -17.86 3.35 -2.45
C LEU A 28 -16.75 3.98 -3.30
N ALA A 29 -15.69 4.49 -2.66
CA ALA A 29 -14.57 5.11 -3.35
C ALA A 29 -13.80 4.11 -4.21
N ARG A 30 -13.65 2.85 -3.76
CA ARG A 30 -13.09 1.78 -4.59
C ARG A 30 -13.92 1.59 -5.85
N TRP A 31 -15.25 1.50 -5.72
CA TRP A 31 -16.15 1.29 -6.85
C TRP A 31 -16.13 2.48 -7.83
N VAL A 32 -16.25 3.71 -7.33
CA VAL A 32 -16.18 4.93 -8.14
C VAL A 32 -14.83 5.04 -8.87
N SER A 33 -13.72 4.86 -8.13
CA SER A 33 -12.38 4.98 -8.68
C SER A 33 -12.07 3.87 -9.69
N ALA A 34 -12.57 2.65 -9.46
CA ALA A 34 -12.48 1.58 -10.44
C ALA A 34 -13.24 1.90 -11.73
N LYS A 35 -14.38 2.59 -11.65
CA LYS A 35 -15.18 2.94 -12.82
C LYS A 35 -14.61 4.13 -13.60
N VAL A 36 -14.12 5.15 -12.90
CA VAL A 36 -13.66 6.41 -13.51
C VAL A 36 -12.18 6.36 -13.91
N ILE A 37 -11.32 5.82 -13.05
CA ILE A 37 -9.84 5.89 -13.19
C ILE A 37 -9.25 4.50 -13.50
N GLN A 38 -10.08 3.44 -13.53
CA GLN A 38 -9.64 2.04 -13.70
C GLN A 38 -8.62 1.57 -12.63
N ALA A 39 -8.55 2.28 -11.50
CA ALA A 39 -7.57 2.03 -10.45
C ALA A 39 -8.21 2.19 -9.06
N GLY A 40 -9.03 1.21 -8.66
CA GLY A 40 -9.82 1.27 -7.42
C GLY A 40 -9.03 1.55 -6.13
N ILE A 41 -7.74 1.20 -6.09
CA ILE A 41 -6.88 1.46 -4.93
C ILE A 41 -6.67 2.96 -4.66
N ILE A 42 -6.75 3.81 -5.70
CA ILE A 42 -6.62 5.26 -5.54
C ILE A 42 -7.75 5.81 -4.68
N GLY A 43 -8.99 5.34 -4.91
CA GLY A 43 -10.14 5.74 -4.10
C GLY A 43 -10.00 5.34 -2.63
N GLN A 44 -9.47 4.15 -2.36
CA GLN A 44 -9.25 3.67 -1.00
C GLN A 44 -8.16 4.49 -0.28
N ILE A 45 -7.06 4.80 -0.97
CA ILE A 45 -5.99 5.66 -0.44
C ILE A 45 -6.55 7.06 -0.13
N ALA A 46 -7.34 7.65 -1.03
CA ALA A 46 -7.94 8.96 -0.82
C ALA A 46 -8.83 9.01 0.43
N VAL A 47 -9.69 8.00 0.63
CA VAL A 47 -10.54 7.90 1.84
C VAL A 47 -9.68 7.73 3.09
N GLY A 48 -8.65 6.88 3.06
CA GLY A 48 -7.73 6.71 4.19
C GLY A 48 -7.02 8.01 4.57
N ILE A 49 -6.55 8.77 3.57
CA ILE A 49 -5.92 10.08 3.74
C ILE A 49 -6.91 11.10 4.32
N ILE A 50 -8.16 11.13 3.86
CA ILE A 50 -9.19 12.04 4.38
C ILE A 50 -9.53 11.72 5.83
N TYR A 51 -9.77 10.44 6.17
CA TYR A 51 -10.19 10.02 7.51
C TYR A 51 -9.06 10.04 8.55
N GLY A 52 -7.80 9.88 8.12
CA GLY A 52 -6.62 9.87 8.98
C GLY A 52 -6.00 11.24 9.24
N VAL A 53 -4.86 11.23 9.94
CA VAL A 53 -4.00 12.41 10.16
C VAL A 53 -3.13 12.65 8.92
N PRO A 54 -2.90 13.90 8.47
CA PRO A 54 -3.21 15.17 9.14
C PRO A 54 -4.50 15.89 8.67
N LEU A 55 -5.35 15.26 7.85
CA LEU A 55 -6.47 15.95 7.20
C LEU A 55 -7.69 16.13 8.11
N ALA A 56 -8.66 15.21 8.08
CA ALA A 56 -9.88 15.38 8.85
C ALA A 56 -9.77 14.80 10.25
N ASN A 57 -8.82 13.87 10.48
CA ASN A 57 -8.61 13.21 11.79
C ASN A 57 -9.92 12.70 12.41
N ILE A 58 -10.80 12.14 11.57
CA ILE A 58 -12.12 11.64 11.97
C ILE A 58 -11.98 10.29 12.65
N LEU A 59 -11.04 9.47 12.16
CA LEU A 59 -10.76 8.16 12.73
C LEU A 59 -9.87 8.29 13.97
N GLU A 60 -10.27 7.68 15.08
CA GLU A 60 -9.49 7.73 16.31
C GLU A 60 -8.09 7.09 16.14
N HIS A 61 -7.10 7.59 16.88
CA HIS A 61 -5.72 7.17 16.74
C HIS A 61 -5.51 5.66 16.98
N ASN A 62 -6.22 5.08 17.95
CA ASN A 62 -6.17 3.64 18.25
C ASN A 62 -6.57 2.78 17.04
N TRP A 63 -7.58 3.22 16.28
CA TRP A 63 -8.02 2.55 15.06
C TRP A 63 -7.04 2.75 13.91
N GLN A 64 -6.42 3.93 13.80
CA GLN A 64 -5.37 4.19 12.81
C GLN A 64 -4.19 3.21 13.00
N GLU A 65 -3.69 3.06 14.23
CA GLU A 65 -2.60 2.11 14.54
C GLU A 65 -2.99 0.65 14.22
N THR A 66 -4.22 0.28 14.55
CA THR A 66 -4.76 -1.04 14.23
C THR A 66 -4.78 -1.29 12.72
N PHE A 67 -5.27 -0.33 11.93
CA PHE A 67 -5.31 -0.47 10.48
C PHE A 67 -3.91 -0.42 9.84
N ILE A 68 -2.94 0.29 10.41
CA ILE A 68 -1.55 0.23 9.97
C ILE A 68 -1.00 -1.19 10.16
N THR A 69 -1.23 -1.80 11.32
CA THR A 69 -0.80 -3.16 11.62
C THR A 69 -1.47 -4.18 10.69
N LEU A 70 -2.79 -4.07 10.50
CA LEU A 70 -3.51 -4.90 9.53
C LEU A 70 -3.02 -4.67 8.09
N GLY A 71 -2.66 -3.44 7.74
CA GLY A 71 -2.06 -3.08 6.46
C GLY A 71 -0.71 -3.77 6.24
N TYR A 72 0.15 -3.85 7.26
CA TYR A 72 1.39 -4.61 7.20
C TYR A 72 1.14 -6.11 7.00
N VAL A 73 0.16 -6.68 7.69
CA VAL A 73 -0.24 -8.08 7.47
C VAL A 73 -0.72 -8.28 6.03
N GLY A 74 -1.59 -7.40 5.53
CA GLY A 74 -2.06 -7.43 4.15
C GLY A 74 -0.94 -7.31 3.12
N LEU A 75 0.05 -6.44 3.37
CA LEU A 75 1.23 -6.30 2.51
C LEU A 75 2.04 -7.59 2.42
N ILE A 76 2.30 -8.25 3.55
CA ILE A 76 3.01 -9.54 3.58
C ILE A 76 2.23 -10.60 2.80
N LEU A 77 0.91 -10.66 2.99
CA LEU A 77 0.06 -11.62 2.28
C LEU A 77 0.06 -11.42 0.77
N ILE A 78 0.00 -10.17 0.30
CA ILE A 78 0.06 -9.85 -1.15
C ILE A 78 1.41 -10.23 -1.75
N ILE A 79 2.51 -9.96 -1.05
CA ILE A 79 3.86 -10.35 -1.50
C ILE A 79 3.96 -11.88 -1.56
N PHE A 80 3.44 -12.56 -0.54
CA PHE A 80 3.42 -14.02 -0.48
C PHE A 80 2.59 -14.64 -1.61
N GLU A 81 1.37 -14.15 -1.85
CA GLU A 81 0.51 -14.58 -2.95
C GLU A 81 1.21 -14.38 -4.31
N GLY A 82 1.84 -13.22 -4.52
CA GLY A 82 2.59 -12.95 -5.75
C GLY A 82 3.79 -13.88 -5.94
N GLY A 83 4.46 -14.26 -4.84
CA GLY A 83 5.52 -15.27 -4.85
C GLY A 83 5.02 -16.66 -5.23
N LEU A 84 3.91 -17.11 -4.63
CA LEU A 84 3.27 -18.40 -4.95
C LEU A 84 2.77 -18.47 -6.40
N GLY A 85 2.25 -17.37 -6.94
CA GLY A 85 1.78 -17.28 -8.32
C GLY A 85 2.89 -17.22 -9.37
N THR A 86 4.16 -17.11 -8.97
CA THR A 86 5.29 -16.96 -9.88
C THR A 86 5.74 -18.31 -10.44
N ARG A 87 5.78 -18.42 -11.78
CA ARG A 87 6.28 -19.62 -12.47
C ARG A 87 7.82 -19.69 -12.42
N VAL A 88 8.32 -20.40 -11.42
CA VAL A 88 9.76 -20.59 -11.18
C VAL A 88 10.44 -21.27 -12.38
N ASP A 89 9.73 -22.10 -13.14
CA ASP A 89 10.28 -22.78 -14.32
C ASP A 89 10.69 -21.78 -15.42
N LEU A 90 9.86 -20.77 -15.67
CA LEU A 90 10.17 -19.72 -16.64
C LEU A 90 11.26 -18.77 -16.15
N LEU A 91 11.29 -18.51 -14.84
CA LEU A 91 12.33 -17.72 -14.21
C LEU A 91 13.70 -18.39 -14.38
N LYS A 92 13.78 -19.72 -14.21
CA LYS A 92 15.03 -20.47 -14.40
C LYS A 92 15.46 -20.48 -15.87
N GLN A 93 14.53 -20.65 -16.80
CA GLN A 93 14.82 -20.66 -18.24
C GLN A 93 15.30 -19.29 -18.76
N ASN A 94 14.77 -18.20 -18.21
CA ASN A 94 15.09 -16.84 -18.64
C ASN A 94 15.83 -16.04 -17.57
N PHE A 95 16.62 -16.71 -16.72
CA PHE A 95 17.18 -16.11 -15.51
C PHE A 95 17.95 -14.82 -15.78
N ALA A 96 18.79 -14.79 -16.81
CA ALA A 96 19.53 -13.59 -17.19
C ALA A 96 18.60 -12.44 -17.61
N LEU A 97 17.58 -12.72 -18.42
CA LEU A 97 16.63 -11.72 -18.89
C LEU A 97 15.77 -11.19 -17.74
N SER A 98 15.29 -12.07 -16.86
CA SER A 98 14.53 -11.72 -15.67
C SER A 98 15.37 -10.90 -14.68
N MET A 99 16.64 -11.26 -14.49
CA MET A 99 17.55 -10.53 -13.61
C MET A 99 17.83 -9.13 -14.15
N VAL A 100 18.10 -8.98 -15.45
CA VAL A 100 18.31 -7.68 -16.08
C VAL A 100 17.02 -6.84 -16.03
N GLY A 101 15.86 -7.44 -16.28
CA GLY A 101 14.57 -6.75 -16.18
C GLY A 101 14.29 -6.26 -14.74
N ALA A 102 14.49 -7.12 -13.74
CA ALA A 102 14.33 -6.76 -12.34
C ALA A 102 15.33 -5.69 -11.89
N ALA A 103 16.61 -5.85 -12.24
CA ALA A 103 17.66 -4.89 -11.93
C ALA A 103 17.37 -3.53 -12.58
N THR A 104 16.96 -3.50 -13.85
CA THR A 104 16.59 -2.27 -14.55
C THR A 104 15.36 -1.63 -13.90
N GLY A 105 14.35 -2.43 -13.56
CA GLY A 105 13.14 -1.95 -12.88
C GLY A 105 13.41 -1.31 -11.52
N VAL A 106 14.50 -1.69 -10.83
CA VAL A 106 14.91 -1.09 -9.55
C VAL A 106 15.90 0.06 -9.74
N LEU A 107 16.96 -0.18 -10.50
CA LEU A 107 18.05 0.79 -10.68
C LEU A 107 17.63 2.02 -11.46
N PHE A 108 16.74 1.87 -12.45
CA PHE A 108 16.28 2.99 -13.28
C PHE A 108 15.52 4.06 -12.47
N PRO A 109 14.44 3.75 -11.71
CA PRO A 109 13.74 4.76 -10.91
C PRO A 109 14.62 5.34 -9.79
N ILE A 110 15.54 4.56 -9.21
CA ILE A 110 16.49 5.07 -8.20
C ILE A 110 17.48 6.05 -8.85
N GLY A 111 18.11 5.66 -9.97
CA GLY A 111 19.05 6.49 -10.70
C GLY A 111 18.43 7.78 -11.24
N LEU A 112 17.20 7.69 -11.76
CA LEU A 112 16.42 8.85 -12.21
C LEU A 112 16.11 9.80 -11.05
N SER A 113 15.78 9.27 -9.87
CA SER A 113 15.55 10.07 -8.66
C SER A 113 16.81 10.79 -8.22
N TYR A 114 17.98 10.14 -8.26
CA TYR A 114 19.28 10.77 -8.00
C TYR A 114 19.62 11.86 -9.01
N LEU A 115 19.37 11.62 -10.30
CA LEU A 115 19.63 12.62 -11.35
C LEU A 115 18.77 13.88 -11.15
N LEU A 116 17.50 13.72 -10.80
CA LEU A 116 16.57 14.84 -10.64
C LEU A 116 16.73 15.52 -9.28
N LEU A 117 16.61 14.78 -8.18
CA LEU A 117 16.48 15.36 -6.83
C LEU A 117 17.83 15.73 -6.23
N TYR A 118 18.83 14.85 -6.33
CA TYR A 118 20.16 15.10 -5.77
C TYR A 118 20.96 16.09 -6.63
N LEU A 119 21.03 15.87 -7.95
CA LEU A 119 21.80 16.75 -8.85
C LEU A 119 21.02 17.98 -9.34
N GLY A 120 19.71 17.87 -9.54
CA GLY A 120 18.88 18.97 -10.07
C GLY A 120 18.33 19.92 -9.00
N PHE A 121 17.88 19.38 -7.87
CA PHE A 121 17.22 20.16 -6.81
C PHE A 121 18.02 20.25 -5.50
N GLY A 122 19.17 19.57 -5.39
CA GLY A 122 20.06 19.65 -4.23
C GLY A 122 19.56 18.95 -2.96
N TYR A 123 18.66 17.97 -3.08
CA TYR A 123 18.17 17.17 -1.94
C TYR A 123 19.26 16.27 -1.36
N GLY A 124 19.06 15.81 -0.12
CA GLY A 124 19.97 14.87 0.51
C GLY A 124 20.03 13.53 -0.23
N ALA A 125 21.20 12.88 -0.21
CA ALA A 125 21.38 11.57 -0.84
C ALA A 125 20.44 10.51 -0.25
N VAL A 126 20.24 10.52 1.08
CA VAL A 126 19.36 9.57 1.78
C VAL A 126 17.89 9.82 1.42
N GLU A 127 17.44 11.07 1.41
CA GLU A 127 16.06 11.43 1.04
C GLU A 127 15.74 11.00 -0.38
N THR A 128 16.66 11.28 -1.30
CA THR A 128 16.55 10.92 -2.70
C THR A 128 16.51 9.40 -2.90
N PHE A 129 17.32 8.66 -2.14
CA PHE A 129 17.29 7.20 -2.15
C PHE A 129 15.94 6.65 -1.65
N ILE A 130 15.38 7.19 -0.57
CA ILE A 130 14.08 6.76 -0.03
C ILE A 130 12.98 6.98 -1.07
N ILE A 131 12.96 8.15 -1.72
CA ILE A 131 12.00 8.47 -2.79
C ILE A 131 12.17 7.48 -3.95
N GLY A 132 13.38 7.33 -4.47
CA GLY A 132 13.66 6.41 -5.57
C GLY A 132 13.33 4.95 -5.27
N ALA A 133 13.64 4.48 -4.06
CA ALA A 133 13.32 3.14 -3.60
C ALA A 133 11.80 2.93 -3.52
N SER A 134 11.05 3.92 -3.03
CA SER A 134 9.58 3.84 -2.97
C SER A 134 8.92 3.73 -4.35
N LEU A 135 9.48 4.40 -5.36
CA LEU A 135 9.03 4.36 -6.76
C LEU A 135 9.41 3.04 -7.47
N SER A 136 10.48 2.38 -7.01
CA SER A 136 10.98 1.14 -7.61
C SER A 136 10.10 -0.09 -7.32
N ALA A 137 9.27 -0.03 -6.28
CA ALA A 137 8.38 -1.11 -5.90
C ALA A 137 7.22 -1.22 -6.91
N THR A 138 7.30 -2.20 -7.82
CA THR A 138 6.21 -2.50 -8.75
C THR A 138 5.07 -3.23 -8.03
N SER A 139 3.88 -2.63 -8.05
CA SER A 139 2.72 -3.15 -7.33
C SER A 139 2.18 -4.43 -7.98
N LEU A 140 2.40 -5.56 -7.31
CA LEU A 140 1.74 -6.84 -7.59
C LEU A 140 0.21 -6.77 -7.37
N GLY A 141 -0.23 -5.95 -6.41
CA GLY A 141 -1.63 -5.81 -6.01
C GLY A 141 -2.56 -5.21 -7.06
N LYS A 142 -2.07 -4.60 -8.15
CA LYS A 142 -2.90 -4.23 -9.31
C LYS A 142 -2.98 -5.32 -10.37
N LEU A 143 -1.99 -6.21 -10.45
CA LEU A 143 -1.92 -7.27 -11.44
C LEU A 143 -2.85 -8.45 -11.10
N PHE A 144 -2.90 -8.84 -9.83
CA PHE A 144 -3.60 -10.07 -9.41
C PHE A 144 -5.13 -9.96 -9.32
N PRO A 145 -5.73 -8.88 -8.78
CA PRO A 145 -7.20 -8.78 -8.70
C PRO A 145 -7.87 -8.73 -10.07
N GLN A 146 -7.17 -8.25 -11.11
CA GLN A 146 -7.70 -8.18 -12.47
C GLN A 146 -7.76 -9.57 -13.15
N LYS A 147 -6.94 -10.53 -12.70
CA LYS A 147 -6.91 -11.88 -13.29
C LYS A 147 -8.05 -12.78 -12.80
N ALA A 148 -8.77 -12.39 -11.75
CA ALA A 148 -9.92 -13.13 -11.23
C ALA A 148 -11.27 -12.74 -11.88
N LEU A 149 -11.25 -11.77 -12.80
CA LEU A 149 -12.45 -11.24 -13.50
C LEU A 149 -12.39 -11.45 -15.03
N GLY A 150 -11.48 -12.30 -15.51
CA GLY A 150 -11.37 -12.67 -16.93
C GLY A 150 -11.51 -14.18 -17.12
#